data_AF-A0A359AJ37-F1
#
_entry.id   AF-A0A359AJ37-F1
#
_cell.length_a   1.000
_cell.length_b   1.000
_cell.length_c   1.000
_cell.angle_alpha   90.00
_cell.angle_beta   90.00
_cell.angle_gamma   90.00
#
_symmetry.space_group_name_H-M   'P 1'
#
loop_
_entity.id
_entity.type
_entity.pdbx_description
1 polymer ?
#
loop_
_entity_poly.entity_id
_entity_poly.type
_entity_poly.pdbx_seq_one_letter_code
_entity_poly.pdbx_strand_id
1 'polypeptide(L)'
;MKLTHWLNQTVIISRLTAVSGDKIAMTTVTACQGHLQPLDAERTGLIGGVYGKTYRIWVDTSVTIQDGDKLKDDDGNFYKVKKGGVTTRSFGSIDYKEILIEKTS
;
A
#
# COMPACT_ATOMS: atom_id res chain seq x y z
N MET A 1 9.71 18.06 15.51
CA MET A 1 8.79 17.29 14.65
C MET A 1 7.78 18.25 14.06
N LYS A 2 7.89 18.61 12.77
CA LYS A 2 6.92 19.50 12.09
C LYS A 2 5.86 18.61 11.40
N LEU A 3 4.61 18.73 11.83
CA LEU A 3 3.43 18.03 11.30
C LEU A 3 2.95 18.66 9.98
N THR A 4 3.81 18.81 8.96
CA THR A 4 3.48 19.68 7.82
C THR A 4 2.76 19.02 6.64
N HIS A 5 2.75 17.71 6.43
CA HIS A 5 1.91 17.11 5.36
C HIS A 5 1.52 15.67 5.70
N TRP A 6 0.26 15.47 6.13
CA TRP A 6 -0.30 14.14 6.44
C TRP A 6 -0.70 13.34 5.19
N LEU A 7 -0.71 13.96 4.01
CA LEU A 7 -1.01 13.37 2.72
C LEU A 7 -0.01 13.92 1.70
N ASN A 8 1.20 13.38 1.73
CA ASN A 8 2.34 13.92 0.99
C ASN A 8 2.76 13.08 -0.21
N GLN A 9 2.16 11.90 -0.40
CA GLN A 9 2.52 11.00 -1.48
C GLN A 9 1.29 10.51 -2.22
N THR A 10 1.36 10.49 -3.55
CA THR A 10 0.36 9.82 -4.38
C THR A 10 0.79 8.38 -4.58
N VAL A 11 -0.16 7.46 -4.42
CA VAL A 11 0.03 6.06 -4.74
C VAL A 11 -1.04 5.59 -5.72
N ILE A 12 -0.59 4.92 -6.78
CA ILE A 12 -1.44 4.29 -7.76
C ILE A 12 -1.66 2.85 -7.34
N ILE A 13 -2.91 2.47 -7.14
CA ILE A 13 -3.31 1.13 -6.73
C ILE A 13 -3.72 0.35 -7.98
N SER A 14 -3.13 -0.84 -8.16
CA SER A 14 -3.43 -1.76 -9.25
C SER A 14 -3.77 -3.15 -8.74
N ARG A 15 -4.74 -3.80 -9.38
CA ARG A 15 -5.25 -5.12 -8.97
C ARG A 15 -5.25 -6.10 -10.13
N LEU A 16 -4.94 -7.36 -9.83
CA LEU A 16 -5.16 -8.46 -10.77
C LEU A 16 -6.66 -8.64 -11.01
N THR A 17 -7.08 -8.43 -12.25
CA THR A 17 -8.46 -8.56 -12.69
C THR A 17 -8.54 -9.44 -13.92
N ALA A 18 -9.60 -10.25 -14.01
CA ALA A 18 -9.90 -11.01 -15.21
C ALA A 18 -10.33 -10.05 -16.32
N VAL A 19 -9.69 -10.16 -17.49
CA VAL A 19 -9.97 -9.30 -18.66
C VAL A 19 -10.79 -10.06 -19.70
N SER A 20 -10.48 -11.34 -19.92
CA SER A 20 -11.21 -12.18 -20.89
C SER A 20 -10.87 -13.66 -20.66
N GLY A 21 -11.89 -14.50 -20.43
CA GLY A 21 -11.67 -15.92 -20.12
C GLY A 21 -10.69 -16.07 -18.94
N ASP A 22 -9.66 -16.89 -19.12
CA ASP A 22 -8.59 -17.11 -18.12
C ASP A 22 -7.49 -16.03 -18.12
N LYS A 23 -7.61 -14.99 -18.96
CA LYS A 23 -6.62 -13.91 -19.02
C LYS A 23 -6.79 -12.95 -17.85
N ILE A 24 -5.76 -12.83 -17.04
CA ILE A 24 -5.66 -11.84 -15.97
C ILE A 24 -4.67 -10.74 -16.35
N ALA A 25 -5.00 -9.50 -16.00
CA ALA A 25 -4.10 -8.37 -16.16
C ALA A 25 -4.10 -7.52 -14.89
N MET A 26 -3.02 -6.76 -14.69
CA MET A 26 -3.01 -5.70 -13.68
C MET A 26 -3.75 -4.49 -14.23
N THR A 27 -4.85 -4.13 -13.57
CA THR A 27 -5.65 -2.96 -13.92
C THR A 27 -5.54 -1.93 -12.81
N THR A 28 -5.36 -0.66 -13.16
CA THR A 28 -5.39 0.43 -12.20
C THR A 28 -6.80 0.58 -11.63
N VAL A 29 -6.91 0.53 -10.31
CA VAL A 29 -8.19 0.65 -9.58
C VAL A 29 -8.44 2.11 -9.24
N THR A 30 -7.46 2.77 -8.64
CA THR A 30 -7.56 4.15 -8.19
C THR A 30 -6.18 4.74 -7.93
N ALA A 31 -6.09 6.06 -7.82
CA ALA A 31 -4.96 6.74 -7.22
C ALA A 31 -5.45 7.44 -5.95
N CYS A 32 -4.67 7.36 -4.88
CA CYS A 32 -5.00 8.06 -3.64
C CYS A 32 -3.78 8.75 -3.06
N GLN A 33 -4.04 9.72 -2.20
CA GLN A 33 -2.99 10.31 -1.38
C GLN A 33 -2.89 9.54 -0.06
N GLY A 34 -1.67 9.39 0.42
CA GLY A 34 -1.39 8.77 1.71
C GLY A 34 -0.11 9.29 2.35
N HIS A 35 0.12 8.83 3.57
CA HIS A 35 1.40 8.99 4.25
C HIS A 35 2.07 7.64 4.38
N LEU A 36 3.25 7.50 3.77
CA LEU A 36 4.05 6.28 3.80
C LEU A 36 5.19 6.43 4.80
N GLN A 37 5.31 5.47 5.71
CA GLN A 37 6.38 5.43 6.69
C GLN A 37 7.04 4.05 6.67
N PRO A 38 8.38 3.97 6.61
CA PRO A 38 9.08 2.69 6.79
C PRO A 38 8.77 2.15 8.19
N LEU A 39 8.41 0.87 8.24
CA LEU A 39 8.54 0.13 9.48
C LEU A 39 10.03 -0.05 9.72
N ASP A 40 10.47 0.21 10.96
CA ASP A 40 11.86 -0.05 11.36
C ASP A 40 12.28 -1.46 10.92
N ALA A 41 13.60 -1.66 10.78
CA ALA A 41 14.24 -2.80 10.09
C ALA A 41 14.02 -4.20 10.70
N GLU A 42 12.86 -4.47 11.29
CA GLU A 42 12.36 -5.80 11.55
C GLU A 42 12.12 -6.52 10.22
N ARG A 43 13.14 -7.29 9.86
CA ARG A 43 13.18 -8.30 8.81
C ARG A 43 11.87 -9.08 8.72
N THR A 44 11.04 -8.78 7.73
CA THR A 44 9.90 -9.63 7.40
C THR A 44 10.20 -10.45 6.15
N GLY A 45 10.31 -11.77 6.33
CA GLY A 45 10.03 -12.78 5.31
C GLY A 45 10.98 -12.86 4.11
N LEU A 46 11.73 -13.95 4.02
CA LEU A 46 12.56 -14.27 2.87
C LEU A 46 11.68 -14.88 1.77
N ILE A 47 11.30 -14.10 0.75
CA ILE A 47 10.70 -14.63 -0.49
C ILE A 47 11.62 -14.21 -1.63
N GLY A 48 12.36 -15.17 -2.20
CA GLY A 48 13.22 -14.91 -3.38
C GLY A 48 14.55 -14.20 -3.11
N GLY A 49 15.03 -14.14 -1.86
CA GLY A 49 16.39 -13.69 -1.53
C GLY A 49 16.59 -12.18 -1.36
N VAL A 50 15.54 -11.37 -1.47
CA VAL A 50 15.59 -9.92 -1.20
C VAL A 50 14.83 -9.65 0.11
N TYR A 51 15.48 -8.96 1.06
CA TYR A 51 14.82 -8.47 2.27
C TYR A 51 13.81 -7.37 1.84
N GLY A 52 12.53 -7.72 1.75
CA GLY A 52 11.48 -6.76 1.49
C GLY A 52 11.37 -5.78 2.67
N LYS A 53 11.71 -4.51 2.44
CA LYS A 53 11.46 -3.45 3.43
C LYS A 53 9.94 -3.28 3.54
N THR A 54 9.41 -3.42 4.74
CA THR A 54 7.99 -3.20 5.01
C THR A 54 7.74 -1.73 5.33
N TYR A 55 6.62 -1.21 4.87
CA TYR A 55 6.15 0.14 5.11
C TYR A 55 4.71 0.09 5.62
N ARG A 56 4.32 1.11 6.39
CA ARG A 56 2.92 1.44 6.66
C ARG A 56 2.52 2.58 5.76
N ILE A 57 1.33 2.50 5.20
CA ILE A 57 0.68 3.64 4.55
C ILE A 57 -0.66 3.90 5.21
N TRP A 58 -0.94 5.17 5.50
CA TRP A 58 -2.25 5.63 5.96
C TRP A 58 -2.96 6.35 4.83
N VAL A 59 -4.21 5.95 4.57
CA VAL A 59 -5.07 6.52 3.53
C VAL A 59 -6.49 6.73 4.06
N ASP A 60 -7.28 7.51 3.33
CA ASP A 60 -8.68 7.72 3.63
C ASP A 60 -9.50 6.40 3.60
N THR A 61 -10.55 6.33 4.41
CA THR A 61 -11.39 5.11 4.51
C THR A 61 -12.17 4.80 3.23
N SER A 62 -12.42 5.78 2.36
CA SER A 62 -13.09 5.57 1.07
C SER A 62 -12.21 4.84 0.04
N VAL A 63 -10.89 4.78 0.24
CA VAL A 63 -9.95 4.16 -0.69
C VAL A 63 -10.19 2.64 -0.76
N THR A 64 -10.42 2.15 -1.97
CA THR A 64 -10.58 0.71 -2.22
C THR A 64 -9.22 0.05 -2.40
N ILE A 65 -8.74 -0.59 -1.34
CA ILE A 65 -7.47 -1.34 -1.29
C ILE A 65 -7.69 -2.71 -0.68
N GLN A 66 -7.04 -3.72 -1.23
CA GLN A 66 -7.19 -5.13 -0.85
C GLN A 66 -5.84 -5.83 -0.74
N ASP A 67 -5.84 -6.93 0.00
CA ASP A 67 -4.69 -7.82 0.10
C ASP A 67 -4.20 -8.26 -1.30
N GLY A 68 -2.89 -8.17 -1.52
CA GLY A 68 -2.28 -8.54 -2.80
C GLY A 68 -2.35 -7.47 -3.89
N ASP A 69 -3.02 -6.33 -3.67
CA ASP A 69 -2.92 -5.18 -4.57
C ASP A 69 -1.46 -4.71 -4.70
N LYS A 70 -1.12 -4.20 -5.88
CA LYS A 70 0.17 -3.53 -6.12
C LYS A 70 0.01 -2.04 -6.00
N LEU A 71 0.98 -1.39 -5.38
CA LEU A 71 1.05 0.06 -5.29
C LEU A 71 2.30 0.55 -6.03
N LYS A 72 2.17 1.70 -6.67
CA LYS A 72 3.28 2.45 -7.25
C LYS A 72 3.26 3.85 -6.66
N ASP A 73 4.37 4.32 -6.12
CA ASP A 73 4.51 5.70 -5.65
C ASP A 73 4.99 6.63 -6.79
N ASP A 74 5.04 7.93 -6.48
CA ASP A 74 5.52 8.97 -7.40
C ASP A 74 7.00 8.82 -7.78
N ASP A 75 7.80 8.19 -6.91
CA ASP A 75 9.22 7.91 -7.13
C ASP A 75 9.46 6.65 -8.00
N GLY A 76 8.38 5.94 -8.38
CA GLY A 76 8.44 4.74 -9.21
C GLY A 76 8.77 3.46 -8.46
N ASN A 77 8.76 3.47 -7.13
CA ASN A 77 8.90 2.27 -6.31
C ASN A 77 7.63 1.43 -6.36
N PHE A 78 7.80 0.11 -6.32
CA PHE A 78 6.67 -0.83 -6.34
C PHE A 78 6.51 -1.54 -5.01
N TYR A 79 5.27 -1.59 -4.54
CA TYR A 79 4.91 -2.27 -3.30
C TYR A 79 3.80 -3.28 -3.52
N LYS A 80 3.67 -4.22 -2.60
CA LYS A 80 2.57 -5.18 -2.53
C LYS A 80 1.90 -5.11 -1.16
N VAL A 81 0.57 -5.09 -1.14
CA VAL A 81 -0.20 -5.18 0.11
C VAL A 81 -0.03 -6.57 0.72
N LYS A 82 0.38 -6.63 1.99
CA LYS A 82 0.54 -7.90 2.72
C LYS A 82 -0.84 -8.48 3.06
N LYS A 83 -0.93 -9.81 3.11
CA LYS A 83 -2.15 -10.51 3.52
C LYS A 83 -2.49 -10.15 4.98
N GLY A 84 -3.75 -9.79 5.24
CA GLY A 84 -4.20 -9.26 6.54
C GLY A 84 -3.62 -7.89 6.87
N GLY A 85 -3.06 -7.20 5.87
CA GLY A 85 -2.35 -5.94 6.05
C GLY A 85 -3.24 -4.71 6.04
N VAL A 86 -4.51 -4.83 5.65
CA VAL A 86 -5.47 -3.71 5.57
C VAL A 86 -6.30 -3.66 6.85
N THR A 87 -6.15 -2.59 7.63
CA THR A 87 -6.90 -2.38 8.89
C THR A 87 -7.51 -0.99 8.92
N THR A 88 -8.80 -0.88 9.24
CA THR A 88 -9.43 0.41 9.54
C THR A 88 -9.20 0.76 11.00
N ARG A 89 -8.72 1.97 11.29
CA ARG A 89 -8.51 2.48 12.63
C ARG A 89 -9.17 3.86 12.78
N SER A 90 -9.46 4.21 14.03
CA SER A 90 -10.01 5.51 14.39
C SER A 90 -9.07 6.18 15.39
N PHE A 91 -8.79 7.46 15.19
CA PHE A 91 -8.06 8.30 16.14
C PHE A 91 -8.89 9.55 16.45
N GLY A 92 -9.56 9.53 17.60
CA GLY A 92 -10.57 10.54 17.93
C GLY A 92 -11.73 10.47 16.94
N SER A 93 -12.02 11.59 16.27
CA SER A 93 -13.08 11.71 15.25
C SER A 93 -12.59 11.46 13.82
N ILE A 94 -11.35 10.99 13.64
CA ILE A 94 -10.75 10.75 12.32
C ILE A 94 -10.64 9.24 12.11
N ASP A 95 -11.33 8.74 11.09
CA ASP A 95 -11.19 7.37 10.62
C ASP A 95 -10.19 7.30 9.46
N TYR A 96 -9.36 6.27 9.44
CA TYR A 96 -8.38 6.05 8.39
C TYR A 96 -8.10 4.55 8.19
N LYS A 97 -7.57 4.20 7.03
CA LYS A 97 -7.06 2.85 6.74
C LYS A 97 -5.55 2.85 6.91
N GLU A 98 -5.07 1.98 7.79
CA GLU A 98 -3.66 1.61 7.90
C GLU A 98 -3.42 0.36 7.04
N ILE A 99 -2.47 0.44 6.11
CA ILE A 99 -2.09 -0.67 5.24
C ILE A 99 -0.62 -1.02 5.42
N LEU A 100 -0.34 -2.30 5.63
CA LEU A 100 1.00 -2.87 5.59
C LEU A 100 1.36 -3.26 4.15
N ILE A 101 2.43 -2.66 3.64
CA ILE A 101 2.93 -2.90 2.29
C ILE A 101 4.40 -3.32 2.33
N GLU A 102 4.82 -4.13 1.36
CA GLU A 102 6.19 -4.60 1.22
C GLU A 102 6.77 -4.11 -0.10
N LYS A 103 7.97 -3.52 -0.07
CA LYS A 103 8.64 -3.07 -1.30
C LYS A 103 9.15 -4.27 -2.09
N THR A 104 8.84 -4.29 -3.39
CA THR A 104 9.13 -5.39 -4.31
C THR A 104 10.15 -5.05 -5.39
N SER A 105 10.34 -3.77 -5.72
CA SER A 105 11.46 -3.25 -6.52
C SER A 105 11.72 -1.79 -6.19
#